data_AF-A0A6A6DLF6-F1
#
_entry.id   AF-A0A6A6DLF6-F1
#
_cell.length_a   1.000
_cell.length_b   1.000
_cell.length_c   1.000
_cell.angle_alpha   90.00
_cell.angle_beta   90.00
_cell.angle_gamma   90.00
#
_symmetry.space_group_name_H-M   'P 1'
#
loop_
_entity.id
_entity.type
_entity.pdbx_description
1 polymer ?
#
loop_
_entity_poly.entity_id
_entity_poly.type
_entity_poly.pdbx_seq_one_letter_code
_entity_poly.pdbx_strand_id
1 'polypeptide(L)'
;MQRAYYHRTYAMFNCFRKESGPVRGYPKDWDGMVEFSEWWFKRDFVSTQRGHYVSVALIQQFCDGFFPKPLHFLGYEIFLTFLTDSSIEVQRLGPRKLWLESLIKAGFRTVLTVQSLLPDSKAPTMPTKESLAAYRKKSSNTGSSPLLIAVGLVVVLVLVRQML
;
A
#
# COMPACT_ATOMS: atom_id res chain seq x y z
N MET A 1 -17.82 -2.15 7.95
CA MET A 1 -16.47 -2.43 7.39
C MET A 1 -15.66 -3.41 8.25
N GLN A 2 -15.64 -3.27 9.57
CA GLN A 2 -14.86 -4.12 10.51
C GLN A 2 -15.01 -5.63 10.26
N ARG A 3 -16.25 -6.14 10.18
CA ARG A 3 -16.52 -7.56 9.91
C ARG A 3 -15.94 -8.06 8.58
N ALA A 4 -16.10 -7.30 7.51
CA ALA A 4 -15.57 -7.65 6.20
C ALA A 4 -14.04 -7.68 6.19
N TYR A 5 -13.41 -6.71 6.87
CA TYR A 5 -11.97 -6.67 7.05
C TYR A 5 -11.46 -7.87 7.87
N TYR A 6 -12.10 -8.18 9.01
CA TYR A 6 -11.78 -9.34 9.85
C TYR A 6 -11.80 -10.64 9.04
N HIS A 7 -12.85 -10.89 8.26
CA HIS A 7 -12.94 -12.09 7.45
C HIS A 7 -11.86 -12.15 6.36
N ARG A 8 -11.55 -11.01 5.73
CA ARG A 8 -10.46 -10.93 4.74
C ARG A 8 -9.11 -11.26 5.36
N THR A 9 -8.80 -10.69 6.52
CA THR A 9 -7.52 -10.91 7.20
C THR A 9 -7.43 -12.33 7.79
N TYR A 10 -8.53 -12.88 8.30
CA TYR A 10 -8.62 -14.28 8.70
C TYR A 10 -8.33 -15.24 7.54
N ALA A 11 -8.96 -15.00 6.37
CA ALA A 11 -8.71 -15.79 5.17
C ALA A 11 -7.25 -15.67 4.71
N MET A 12 -6.67 -14.48 4.74
CA MET A 12 -5.27 -14.25 4.41
C MET A 12 -4.33 -14.96 5.38
N PHE A 13 -4.62 -14.95 6.67
CA PHE A 13 -3.81 -15.62 7.68
C PHE A 13 -3.72 -17.12 7.45
N ASN A 14 -4.83 -17.75 7.07
CA ASN A 14 -4.89 -19.19 6.78
C ASN A 14 -4.07 -19.60 5.54
N CYS A 15 -3.62 -18.65 4.72
CA CYS A 15 -2.69 -18.91 3.62
C CYS A 15 -1.24 -19.07 4.10
N PHE A 16 -0.89 -18.58 5.29
CA PHE A 16 0.48 -18.69 5.80
C PHE A 16 0.80 -20.12 6.26
N ARG A 17 1.89 -20.67 5.76
CA ARG A 17 2.43 -21.97 6.16
C ARG A 17 3.84 -21.80 6.69
N LYS A 18 4.16 -22.51 7.77
CA LYS A 18 5.52 -22.69 8.28
C LYS A 18 5.99 -24.09 7.89
N GLU A 19 7.30 -24.32 7.93
CA GLU A 19 7.88 -25.65 7.73
C GLU A 19 7.31 -26.67 8.74
N SER A 20 7.02 -26.23 9.97
CA SER A 20 6.39 -27.03 11.02
C SER A 20 4.87 -27.21 10.89
N GLY A 21 4.25 -26.70 9.81
CA GLY A 21 2.82 -26.82 9.54
C GLY A 21 2.07 -25.47 9.53
N PRO A 22 0.72 -25.51 9.53
CA PRO A 22 -0.09 -24.30 9.42
C PRO A 22 0.07 -23.37 10.64
N VAL A 23 0.09 -22.06 10.40
CA VAL A 23 0.10 -21.06 11.48
C VAL A 23 -1.26 -21.08 12.19
N ARG A 24 -1.26 -21.18 13.52
CA ARG A 24 -2.46 -21.18 14.37
C ARG A 24 -2.46 -19.98 15.30
N GLY A 25 -3.61 -19.67 15.91
CA GLY A 25 -3.73 -18.63 16.93
C GLY A 25 -4.22 -17.28 16.42
N TYR A 26 -4.95 -17.24 15.30
CA TYR A 26 -5.62 -16.01 14.89
C TYR A 26 -6.76 -15.66 15.87
N PRO A 27 -6.95 -14.37 16.23
CA PRO A 27 -8.04 -13.95 17.12
C PRO A 27 -9.42 -14.35 16.61
N LYS A 28 -10.36 -14.67 17.51
CA LYS A 28 -11.67 -15.23 17.13
C LYS A 28 -12.62 -14.18 16.54
N ASP A 29 -12.39 -12.92 16.82
CA ASP A 29 -13.22 -11.79 16.45
C ASP A 29 -12.39 -10.51 16.25
N TRP A 30 -13.09 -9.43 15.90
CA TRP A 30 -12.50 -8.10 15.72
C TRP A 30 -11.90 -7.55 17.01
N ASP A 31 -12.56 -7.74 18.15
CA ASP A 31 -12.10 -7.19 19.42
C ASP A 31 -10.80 -7.86 19.87
N GLY A 32 -10.67 -9.18 19.71
CA GLY A 32 -9.42 -9.89 19.95
C GLY A 32 -8.28 -9.47 19.01
N MET A 33 -8.59 -9.03 17.77
CA MET A 33 -7.57 -8.43 16.90
C MET A 33 -7.09 -7.07 17.44
N VAL A 34 -8.00 -6.24 17.93
CA VAL A 34 -7.66 -4.93 18.49
C VAL A 34 -6.83 -5.11 19.75
N GLU A 35 -7.25 -5.99 20.66
CA GLU A 35 -6.52 -6.32 21.89
C GLU A 35 -5.12 -6.83 21.58
N PHE A 36 -4.98 -7.77 20.63
CA PHE A 36 -3.67 -8.25 20.20
C PHE A 36 -2.80 -7.12 19.63
N SER A 37 -3.37 -6.25 18.82
CA SER A 37 -2.65 -5.10 18.24
C SER A 37 -2.15 -4.16 19.34
N GLU A 38 -3.01 -3.78 20.28
CA GLU A 38 -2.62 -2.93 21.39
C GLU A 38 -1.53 -3.56 22.25
N TRP A 39 -1.69 -4.84 22.61
CA TRP A 39 -0.67 -5.57 23.35
C TRP A 39 0.65 -5.64 22.59
N TRP A 40 0.62 -5.86 21.28
CA TRP A 40 1.82 -5.93 20.45
C TRP A 40 2.56 -4.59 20.40
N PHE A 41 1.83 -3.49 20.21
CA PHE A 41 2.43 -2.15 20.14
C PHE A 41 2.84 -1.58 21.50
N LYS A 42 2.30 -2.09 22.62
CA LYS A 42 2.71 -1.71 23.98
C LYS A 42 4.03 -2.34 24.43
N ARG A 43 4.62 -3.24 23.65
CA ARG A 43 5.88 -3.89 24.00
C ARG A 43 7.05 -2.92 23.91
N ASP A 44 7.99 -3.08 24.83
CA ASP A 44 9.27 -2.37 24.76
C ASP A 44 10.14 -2.97 23.65
N PHE A 45 10.17 -2.32 22.50
CA PHE A 45 11.04 -2.69 21.41
C PHE A 45 12.45 -2.14 21.65
N VAL A 46 13.45 -3.03 21.60
CA VAL A 46 14.85 -2.62 21.75
C VAL A 46 15.31 -1.87 20.50
N SER A 47 15.85 -0.66 20.69
CA SER A 47 16.48 0.11 19.62
C SER A 47 17.76 -0.58 19.16
N THR A 48 17.85 -0.93 17.88
CA THR A 48 19.02 -1.60 17.29
C THR A 48 19.56 -0.81 16.10
N GLN A 49 20.87 -0.89 15.87
CA GLN A 49 21.51 -0.23 14.72
C GLN A 49 20.97 -0.77 13.38
N ARG A 50 20.71 -2.08 13.32
CA ARG A 50 20.13 -2.73 12.15
C ARG A 50 18.70 -2.24 11.88
N GLY A 51 17.90 -2.06 12.93
CA GLY A 51 16.55 -1.49 12.82
C GLY A 51 16.58 -0.09 12.21
N HIS A 52 17.49 0.77 12.69
CA HIS A 52 17.69 2.10 12.13
C HIS A 52 18.02 2.05 10.62
N TYR A 53 19.01 1.26 10.21
CA TYR A 53 19.38 1.16 8.79
C TYR A 53 18.26 0.63 7.89
N VAL A 54 17.53 -0.40 8.35
CA VAL A 54 16.38 -0.93 7.61
C VAL A 54 15.31 0.14 7.48
N SER A 55 15.01 0.87 8.55
CA SER A 55 13.99 1.92 8.53
C SER A 55 14.36 3.06 7.58
N VAL A 56 15.62 3.53 7.61
CA VAL A 56 16.12 4.55 6.68
C VAL A 56 16.06 4.06 5.23
N ALA A 57 16.45 2.81 4.96
CA ALA A 57 16.39 2.24 3.61
C ALA A 57 14.95 2.14 3.07
N LEU A 58 13.98 1.76 3.90
CA LEU A 58 12.57 1.71 3.52
C LEU A 58 12.02 3.09 3.18
N ILE A 59 12.36 4.11 3.98
CA ILE A 59 11.97 5.49 3.72
C ILE A 59 12.63 6.00 2.43
N GLN A 60 13.90 5.69 2.22
CA GLN A 60 14.62 6.07 1.01
C GLN A 60 13.99 5.44 -0.24
N GLN A 61 13.64 4.14 -0.18
CA GLN A 61 12.96 3.46 -1.29
C GLN A 61 11.62 4.13 -1.63
N PHE A 62 10.87 4.55 -0.61
CA PHE A 62 9.65 5.34 -0.83
C PHE A 62 9.97 6.70 -1.50
N CYS A 63 10.99 7.41 -1.01
CA CYS A 63 11.40 8.69 -1.59
C CYS A 63 11.84 8.55 -3.05
N ASP A 64 12.62 7.53 -3.37
CA ASP A 64 13.11 7.27 -4.73
C ASP A 64 11.98 6.96 -5.71
N GLY A 65 10.92 6.28 -5.25
CA GLY A 65 9.78 5.89 -6.08
C GLY A 65 8.78 7.02 -6.35
N PHE A 66 8.62 7.96 -5.41
CA PHE A 66 7.55 8.96 -5.47
C PHE A 66 8.04 10.42 -5.61
N PHE A 67 9.30 10.71 -5.29
CA PHE A 67 9.81 12.08 -5.23
C PHE A 67 11.15 12.24 -5.96
N PRO A 68 11.37 13.35 -6.67
CA PRO A 68 12.70 13.70 -7.16
C PRO A 68 13.63 14.04 -5.97
N LYS A 69 14.94 13.82 -6.13
CA LYS A 69 15.96 13.98 -5.06
C LYS A 69 15.84 15.25 -4.21
N PRO A 70 15.60 16.46 -4.78
CA PRO A 70 15.48 17.67 -3.97
C PRO A 70 14.27 17.68 -3.02
N LEU A 71 13.24 16.87 -3.30
CA LEU A 71 12.02 16.77 -2.51
C LEU A 71 11.99 15.56 -1.57
N HIS A 72 13.09 14.81 -1.44
CA HIS A 72 13.15 13.65 -0.55
C HIS A 72 12.91 14.01 0.92
N PHE A 73 13.26 15.24 1.33
CA PHE A 73 12.95 15.71 2.69
C PHE A 73 11.44 15.72 2.98
N LEU A 74 10.60 15.97 1.96
CA LEU A 74 9.15 15.95 2.09
C LEU A 74 8.63 14.51 2.19
N GLY A 75 9.14 13.62 1.33
CA GLY A 75 8.81 12.19 1.38
C GLY A 75 9.17 11.56 2.72
N TYR A 76 10.33 11.92 3.27
CA TYR A 76 10.76 11.48 4.60
C TYR A 76 9.79 11.93 5.70
N GLU A 77 9.38 13.21 5.67
CA GLU A 77 8.43 13.75 6.66
C GLU A 77 7.03 13.13 6.55
N ILE A 78 6.58 12.82 5.33
CA ILE A 78 5.32 12.11 5.10
C ILE A 78 5.36 10.76 5.82
N PHE A 79 6.46 10.02 5.70
CA PHE A 79 6.61 8.73 6.39
C PHE A 79 6.61 8.91 7.91
N LEU A 80 7.35 9.88 8.44
CA LEU A 80 7.37 10.17 9.87
C LEU A 80 6.00 10.57 10.42
N THR A 81 5.16 11.26 9.64
CA THR A 81 3.83 11.74 10.06
C THR A 81 2.89 10.58 10.42
N PHE A 82 3.06 9.41 9.79
CA PHE A 82 2.22 8.24 10.04
C PHE A 82 2.77 7.28 11.10
N LEU A 83 4.02 7.47 11.54
CA LEU A 83 4.63 6.67 12.59
C LEU A 83 4.25 7.19 13.98
N THR A 84 4.17 6.29 14.96
CA THR A 84 4.06 6.68 16.36
C THR A 84 5.40 7.23 16.86
N ASP A 85 5.35 8.13 17.84
CA ASP A 85 6.57 8.76 18.38
C ASP A 85 7.53 7.71 18.97
N SER A 86 6.99 6.69 19.65
CA SER A 86 7.76 5.53 20.12
C SER A 86 8.49 4.79 18.98
N SER A 87 7.86 4.63 17.82
CA SER A 87 8.51 4.00 16.65
C SER A 87 9.64 4.86 16.10
N ILE A 88 9.46 6.19 16.07
CA ILE A 88 10.49 7.14 15.61
C ILE A 88 11.71 7.09 16.53
N GLU A 89 11.48 7.03 17.84
CA GLU A 89 12.53 6.93 18.85
C GLU A 89 13.27 5.59 18.75
N VAL A 90 12.55 4.46 18.75
CA VAL A 90 13.13 3.11 18.65
C VAL A 90 13.98 2.97 17.38
N GLN A 91 13.52 3.51 16.25
CA GLN A 91 14.23 3.45 14.97
C GLN A 91 15.22 4.60 14.76
N ARG A 92 15.34 5.54 15.70
CA ARG A 92 16.28 6.68 15.66
C ARG A 92 16.16 7.49 14.37
N LEU A 93 14.94 7.77 13.93
CA LEU A 93 14.67 8.40 12.62
C LEU A 93 14.84 9.92 12.61
N GLY A 94 15.14 10.51 13.76
CA GLY A 94 15.28 11.96 13.96
C GLY A 94 13.97 12.63 14.37
N PRO A 95 14.04 13.91 14.79
CA PRO A 95 12.87 14.65 15.24
C PRO A 95 11.96 15.00 14.07
N ARG A 96 10.64 14.94 14.31
CA ARG A 96 9.63 15.39 13.36
C ARG A 96 9.55 16.92 13.32
N LYS A 97 9.37 17.48 12.13
CA LYS A 97 9.13 18.92 11.92
C LYS A 97 7.64 19.21 12.06
N LEU A 98 7.22 19.65 13.25
CA LEU A 98 5.80 19.87 13.61
C LEU A 98 5.01 20.75 12.62
N TRP A 99 5.66 21.76 12.05
CA TRP A 99 5.01 22.64 11.06
C TRP A 99 4.72 21.90 9.75
N LEU A 100 5.65 21.02 9.32
CA LEU A 100 5.53 20.27 8.08
C LEU A 100 4.55 19.10 8.25
N GLU A 101 4.54 18.46 9.43
CA GLU A 101 3.53 17.48 9.82
C GLU A 101 2.11 18.06 9.70
N SER A 102 1.91 19.28 10.23
CA SER A 102 0.61 19.96 10.18
C SER A 102 0.17 20.22 8.74
N LEU A 103 1.10 20.64 7.87
CA LEU A 103 0.85 20.84 6.44
C LEU A 103 0.51 19.52 5.73
N ILE A 104 1.25 18.44 6.01
CA ILE A 104 1.00 17.11 5.43
C ILE A 104 -0.38 16.59 5.85
N LYS A 105 -0.72 16.68 7.15
CA LYS A 105 -2.04 16.28 7.67
C LYS A 105 -3.16 17.08 7.02
N ALA A 106 -2.98 18.39 6.85
CA ALA A 106 -3.95 19.23 6.15
C ALA A 106 -4.09 18.82 4.67
N GLY A 107 -2.98 18.54 3.98
CA GLY A 107 -2.99 18.06 2.60
C GLY A 107 -3.75 16.74 2.43
N PHE A 108 -3.44 15.73 3.25
CA PHE A 108 -4.17 14.46 3.24
C PHE A 108 -5.65 14.63 3.58
N ARG A 109 -5.99 15.45 4.58
CA ARG A 109 -7.39 15.74 4.91
C ARG A 109 -8.13 16.35 3.73
N THR A 110 -7.52 17.31 3.04
CA THR A 110 -8.09 17.95 1.85
C THR A 110 -8.30 16.93 0.73
N VAL A 111 -7.28 16.14 0.39
CA VAL A 111 -7.36 15.11 -0.67
C VAL A 111 -8.45 14.09 -0.36
N LEU A 112 -8.52 13.59 0.87
CA LEU A 112 -9.55 12.63 1.28
C LEU A 112 -10.95 13.26 1.28
N THR A 113 -11.06 14.54 1.66
CA THR A 113 -12.34 15.27 1.61
C THR A 113 -12.79 15.45 0.17
N VAL A 114 -11.90 15.86 -0.74
CA VAL A 114 -12.20 15.96 -2.17
C VAL A 114 -12.58 14.60 -2.75
N GLN A 115 -11.85 13.54 -2.43
CA GLN A 115 -12.20 12.17 -2.84
C GLN A 115 -13.57 11.74 -2.34
N SER A 116 -13.97 12.13 -1.13
CA SER A 116 -15.30 11.80 -0.59
C SER A 116 -16.43 12.56 -1.29
N LEU A 117 -16.14 13.71 -1.91
CA LEU A 117 -17.11 14.50 -2.68
C LEU A 117 -17.19 14.05 -4.14
N LEU A 118 -16.14 13.40 -4.66
CA LEU A 118 -16.16 12.86 -6.01
C LEU A 118 -17.12 11.65 -6.07
N PRO A 119 -17.92 11.53 -7.14
CA PRO A 119 -18.80 10.38 -7.30
C PRO A 119 -17.95 9.11 -7.38
N ASP A 120 -18.22 8.16 -6.48
CA ASP A 120 -17.54 6.87 -6.48
C ASP A 120 -17.65 6.22 -7.87
N SER A 121 -16.55 5.64 -8.35
CA SER A 121 -16.51 5.05 -9.68
C SER A 121 -17.48 3.87 -9.71
N LYS A 122 -18.63 4.04 -10.37
CA LYS A 122 -19.60 2.97 -10.60
C LYS A 122 -19.04 1.85 -11.48
N ALA A 123 -17.93 2.11 -12.17
CA ALA A 123 -17.19 1.09 -12.89
C ALA A 123 -16.28 0.33 -11.90
N PRO A 124 -16.46 -1.00 -11.75
CA PRO A 124 -15.63 -1.78 -10.87
C PRO A 124 -14.18 -1.79 -11.39
N THR A 125 -13.22 -1.48 -10.52
CA THR A 125 -11.78 -1.45 -10.85
C THR A 125 -11.26 -2.82 -11.28
N MET A 126 -11.92 -3.89 -10.85
CA MET A 126 -11.68 -5.25 -11.32
C MET A 126 -12.88 -5.74 -12.14
N PRO A 127 -12.64 -6.44 -13.25
CA PRO A 127 -13.72 -6.96 -14.06
C PRO A 127 -14.53 -7.99 -13.25
N THR A 128 -15.83 -7.71 -13.07
CA THR A 128 -16.80 -8.68 -12.56
C THR A 128 -16.81 -9.95 -13.41
N LYS A 129 -17.26 -11.08 -12.87
CA LYS A 129 -17.42 -12.33 -13.64
C LYS A 129 -18.21 -12.12 -14.93
N GLU A 130 -19.22 -11.24 -14.88
CA GLU A 130 -20.03 -10.85 -16.04
C GLU A 130 -19.22 -10.06 -17.07
N SER A 131 -18.41 -9.08 -16.65
CA SER A 131 -17.53 -8.34 -17.56
C SER A 131 -16.38 -9.18 -18.12
N LEU A 132 -15.86 -10.16 -17.35
CA LEU A 132 -14.91 -11.17 -17.84
C LEU A 132 -15.54 -12.10 -18.87
N ALA A 133 -16.79 -12.53 -18.65
CA ALA A 133 -17.55 -13.34 -19.61
C ALA A 133 -17.84 -12.54 -20.89
N ALA A 134 -18.20 -11.26 -20.76
CA ALA A 134 -18.42 -10.35 -21.88
C ALA A 134 -17.12 -10.07 -22.67
N TYR A 135 -15.99 -9.84 -21.98
CA TYR A 135 -14.68 -9.69 -22.61
C TYR A 135 -14.26 -10.97 -23.35
N ARG A 136 -14.45 -12.14 -22.73
CA ARG A 136 -14.14 -13.45 -23.33
C ARG A 136 -15.01 -13.71 -24.57
N LYS A 137 -16.30 -13.34 -24.54
CA LYS A 137 -17.21 -13.43 -25.69
C LYS A 137 -16.85 -12.45 -26.82
N LYS A 138 -16.34 -11.26 -26.49
CA LYS A 138 -15.84 -10.28 -27.47
C LYS A 138 -14.52 -10.73 -28.10
N SER A 139 -13.62 -11.32 -27.30
CA SER A 139 -12.35 -11.87 -27.77
C SER A 139 -12.52 -13.10 -28.67
N SER A 140 -13.57 -13.92 -28.48
CA SER A 140 -13.86 -15.04 -29.38
C SER A 140 -14.45 -14.60 -30.72
N ASN A 141 -15.14 -13.45 -30.77
CA ASN A 141 -15.71 -12.90 -32.00
C ASN A 141 -14.76 -11.98 -32.78
N THR A 142 -13.67 -11.53 -32.17
CA THR A 142 -12.70 -10.66 -32.83
C THR A 142 -11.59 -11.52 -33.42
N GLY A 143 -11.89 -12.18 -34.54
CA GLY A 143 -10.88 -12.74 -35.42
C GLY A 143 -9.95 -11.63 -35.90
N SER A 144 -8.67 -11.77 -35.56
CA SER A 144 -7.47 -11.16 -36.17
C SER A 144 -7.69 -9.94 -37.09
N SER A 145 -7.80 -8.75 -36.49
CA SER A 145 -7.57 -7.48 -37.21
C SER A 145 -6.09 -7.07 -37.07
N PRO A 146 -5.29 -7.06 -38.16
CA PRO A 146 -3.83 -6.82 -38.12
C PRO A 146 -3.43 -5.44 -37.58
N LEU A 147 -4.37 -4.48 -37.54
CA LEU A 147 -4.16 -3.14 -36.97
C LEU A 147 -3.92 -3.15 -35.45
N LEU A 148 -4.53 -4.06 -34.69
CA LEU A 148 -4.37 -4.12 -33.24
C LEU A 148 -2.99 -4.66 -32.81
N ILE A 149 -2.41 -5.55 -33.63
CA ILE A 149 -1.06 -6.07 -33.42
C ILE A 149 -0.02 -4.96 -33.67
N ALA A 150 -0.23 -4.15 -34.71
CA ALA A 150 0.66 -3.03 -35.03
C ALA A 150 0.65 -1.93 -33.93
N VAL A 151 -0.53 -1.59 -33.40
CA VAL A 151 -0.64 -0.58 -32.31
C VAL A 151 -0.04 -1.09 -31.00
N GLY A 152 -0.21 -2.37 -30.68
CA GLY A 152 0.40 -2.99 -29.49
C GLY A 152 1.94 -2.97 -29.54
N LEU A 153 2.52 -3.22 -30.72
CA LEU A 153 3.97 -3.24 -30.91
C LEU A 153 4.60 -1.84 -30.79
N VAL A 154 3.89 -0.80 -31.25
CA VAL A 154 4.34 0.61 -31.13
C VAL A 154 4.31 1.09 -29.68
N VAL A 155 3.29 0.72 -28.90
CA VAL A 155 3.21 1.11 -27.46
C VAL A 155 4.30 0.43 -26.64
N VAL A 156 4.62 -0.84 -26.93
CA VAL A 156 5.72 -1.55 -26.27
C VAL A 156 7.07 -0.93 -26.62
N LEU A 157 7.30 -0.56 -27.89
CA LEU A 157 8.53 0.13 -28.31
C LEU A 157 8.70 1.52 -27.68
N VAL A 158 7.60 2.26 -27.49
CA VAL A 158 7.63 3.59 -26.84
C VAL A 158 7.88 3.47 -25.33
N LEU A 159 7.33 2.46 -24.67
CA LEU A 159 7.54 2.23 -23.23
C LEU A 159 8.94 1.72 -22.92
N VAL A 160 9.51 0.84 -23.75
CA VAL A 160 10.88 0.33 -23.55
C VAL A 160 11.94 1.43 -23.71
N ARG A 161 11.68 2.46 -24.54
CA ARG A 161 12.59 3.61 -24.73
C ARG A 161 12.60 4.60 -23.54
N GLN A 162 11.60 4.57 -22.67
CA GLN A 162 11.54 5.41 -21.47
C GLN A 162 12.25 4.77 -20.24
N MET A 163 12.68 3.51 -20.36
CA MET A 163 13.29 2.74 -19.26
C MET A 163 14.79 2.46 -19.44
N LEU A 164 15.42 3.01 -20.49
CA LEU A 164 16.87 3.05 -20.73
C LEU A 164 17.38 4.48 -20.59
#